data_AF-A0A0Q4LIS1-F1
#
_entry.id   AF-A0A0Q4LIS1-F1
#
_cell.length_a   1.000
_cell.length_b   1.000
_cell.length_c   1.000
_cell.angle_alpha   90.00
_cell.angle_beta   90.00
_cell.angle_gamma   90.00
#
_symmetry.space_group_name_H-M   'P 1'
#
loop_
_entity.id
_entity.type
_entity.pdbx_description
1 polymer ?
#
loop_
_entity_poly.entity_id
_entity_poly.type
_entity_poly.pdbx_seq_one_letter_code
_entity_poly.pdbx_strand_id
1 'polypeptide(L)'
;MEKLNVIFANRSIDAYFCNLNQTPLTSSWKSASDASLQPHTVIQHLSMGMNAHINLDLGIAAAETAKGSDIQLIQKDFNLINNIIGCLINIIQKDLEEICAPMKLLKYVDNKSKESVVRFSITAARNTAWANAVGLSVLQKNMYPGYIKYLDDKINLVASNIINPNFSQSLILRTVRIFEPKDIGEIIKFLKD
;
A
#
# COMPACT_ATOMS: atom_id res chain seq x y z
N MET A 1 -11.90 17.19 -4.26
CA MET A 1 -10.69 16.44 -3.84
C MET A 1 -10.47 16.43 -2.33
N GLU A 2 -10.76 17.50 -1.59
CA GLU A 2 -10.59 17.53 -0.12
C GLU A 2 -11.35 16.41 0.62
N LYS A 3 -12.63 16.20 0.28
CA LYS A 3 -13.45 15.12 0.85
C LYS A 3 -12.82 13.74 0.65
N LEU A 4 -12.25 13.46 -0.54
CA LEU A 4 -11.55 12.22 -0.82
C LEU A 4 -10.35 12.04 0.10
N ASN A 5 -9.54 13.08 0.26
CA ASN A 5 -8.34 13.03 1.11
C ASN A 5 -8.70 12.74 2.58
N VAL A 6 -9.75 13.38 3.09
CA VAL A 6 -10.22 13.17 4.47
C VAL A 6 -10.73 11.74 4.66
N ILE A 7 -11.61 11.26 3.77
CA ILE A 7 -12.14 9.89 3.84
C ILE A 7 -10.99 8.89 3.73
N PHE A 8 -10.09 9.09 2.77
CA PHE A 8 -8.95 8.21 2.54
C PHE A 8 -8.03 8.12 3.77
N ALA A 9 -7.63 9.26 4.34
CA ALA A 9 -6.78 9.30 5.54
C ALA A 9 -7.47 8.69 6.76
N ASN A 10 -8.76 8.96 6.95
CA ASN A 10 -9.50 8.40 8.10
C ASN A 10 -9.55 6.88 8.05
N ARG A 11 -9.57 6.25 6.87
CA ARG A 11 -9.61 4.78 6.79
C ARG A 11 -8.38 4.10 7.40
N SER A 12 -7.18 4.64 7.21
CA SER A 12 -5.97 4.08 7.85
C SER A 12 -5.90 4.40 9.34
N ILE A 13 -6.38 5.58 9.75
CA ILE A 13 -6.49 5.96 11.17
C ILE A 13 -7.49 5.04 11.88
N ASP A 14 -8.64 4.77 11.27
CA ASP A 14 -9.66 3.85 11.78
C ASP A 14 -9.11 2.44 11.90
N ALA A 15 -8.38 1.94 10.89
CA ALA A 15 -7.72 0.64 10.97
C ALA A 15 -6.70 0.58 12.12
N TYR A 16 -5.94 1.65 12.34
CA TYR A 16 -5.03 1.73 13.48
C TYR A 16 -5.77 1.66 14.83
N PHE A 17 -6.85 2.43 15.02
CA PHE A 17 -7.63 2.38 16.25
C PHE A 17 -8.38 1.06 16.43
N CYS A 18 -8.88 0.46 15.35
CA CYS A 18 -9.49 -0.87 15.40
C CYS A 18 -8.50 -1.90 15.90
N ASN A 19 -7.25 -1.84 15.43
CA ASN A 19 -6.20 -2.71 15.90
C ASN A 19 -5.89 -2.51 17.40
N LEU A 20 -5.72 -1.26 17.84
CA LEU A 20 -5.46 -0.94 19.24
C LEU A 20 -6.56 -1.44 20.17
N ASN A 21 -7.81 -1.27 19.75
CA ASN A 21 -8.99 -1.65 20.54
C ASN A 21 -9.42 -3.11 20.32
N GLN A 22 -8.66 -3.90 19.54
CA GLN A 22 -8.96 -5.29 19.20
C GLN A 22 -10.35 -5.48 18.58
N THR A 23 -10.83 -4.50 17.80
CA THR A 23 -12.10 -4.57 17.08
C THR A 23 -11.91 -5.11 15.66
N PRO A 24 -12.98 -5.56 14.99
CA PRO A 24 -12.87 -6.17 13.67
C PRO A 24 -12.17 -5.28 12.64
N LEU A 25 -11.18 -5.85 11.96
CA LEU A 25 -10.45 -5.27 10.84
C LEU A 25 -10.85 -5.96 9.54
N THR A 26 -10.65 -5.29 8.41
CA THR A 26 -10.58 -6.00 7.12
C THR A 26 -9.38 -6.94 7.13
N SER A 27 -9.46 -8.02 6.38
CA SER A 27 -8.45 -9.08 6.31
C SER A 27 -7.10 -8.53 5.86
N SER A 28 -7.09 -7.60 4.88
CA SER A 28 -5.86 -6.95 4.42
C SER A 28 -5.17 -6.15 5.52
N TRP A 29 -5.94 -5.39 6.31
CA TRP A 29 -5.42 -4.60 7.43
C TRP A 29 -5.04 -5.46 8.62
N LYS A 30 -5.79 -6.53 8.88
CA LYS A 30 -5.42 -7.54 9.87
C LYS A 30 -4.07 -8.18 9.52
N SER A 31 -3.88 -8.61 8.28
CA SER A 31 -2.60 -9.18 7.84
C SER A 31 -1.44 -8.18 7.97
N ALA A 32 -1.67 -6.90 7.66
CA ALA A 32 -0.66 -5.86 7.84
C ALA A 32 -0.31 -5.63 9.33
N SER A 33 -1.32 -5.63 10.20
CA SER A 33 -1.13 -5.52 11.65
C SER A 33 -0.41 -6.74 12.23
N ASP A 34 -0.87 -7.96 11.91
CA ASP A 34 -0.28 -9.19 12.39
C ASP A 34 1.19 -9.30 11.93
N ALA A 35 1.49 -8.86 10.71
CA ALA A 35 2.86 -8.77 10.19
C ALA A 35 3.72 -7.76 10.98
N SER A 36 3.17 -6.70 11.57
CA SER A 36 3.93 -5.72 12.37
C SER A 36 4.56 -6.32 13.64
N LEU A 37 4.03 -7.45 14.11
CA LEU A 37 4.53 -8.18 15.28
C LEU A 37 5.63 -9.19 14.92
N GLN A 38 5.91 -9.38 13.63
CA GLN A 38 6.86 -10.36 13.12
C GLN A 38 8.13 -9.66 12.62
N PRO A 39 9.29 -10.35 12.60
CA PRO A 39 10.57 -9.77 12.22
C PRO A 39 10.73 -9.70 10.69
N HIS A 40 9.74 -9.17 9.98
CA HIS A 40 9.78 -8.94 8.53
C HIS A 40 10.71 -7.77 8.18
N THR A 41 11.06 -7.68 6.90
CA THR A 41 11.87 -6.56 6.39
C THR A 41 11.08 -5.27 6.34
N VAL A 42 11.77 -4.12 6.32
CA VAL A 42 11.14 -2.80 6.18
C VAL A 42 10.29 -2.75 4.90
N ILE A 43 10.80 -3.28 3.80
CA ILE A 43 10.07 -3.32 2.53
C ILE A 43 8.80 -4.17 2.59
N GLN A 44 8.80 -5.27 3.36
CA GLN A 44 7.61 -6.08 3.57
C GLN A 44 6.56 -5.31 4.39
N HIS A 45 6.96 -4.65 5.48
CA HIS A 45 6.03 -3.84 6.27
C HIS A 45 5.41 -2.69 5.45
N LEU A 46 6.23 -1.96 4.68
CA LEU A 46 5.75 -0.90 3.80
C LEU A 46 4.79 -1.45 2.73
N SER A 47 5.16 -2.56 2.09
CA SER A 47 4.33 -3.19 1.05
C SER A 47 2.98 -3.66 1.61
N MET A 48 2.94 -4.18 2.83
CA MET A 48 1.71 -4.60 3.50
C MET A 48 0.76 -3.42 3.77
N GLY A 49 1.30 -2.32 4.32
CA GLY A 49 0.53 -1.10 4.58
C GLY A 49 0.02 -0.46 3.28
N MET A 50 0.90 -0.33 2.28
CA MET A 50 0.51 0.19 0.96
C MET A 50 -0.51 -0.71 0.26
N ASN A 51 -0.40 -2.03 0.39
CA ASN A 51 -1.36 -2.96 -0.19
C ASN A 51 -2.76 -2.74 0.39
N ALA A 52 -2.91 -2.69 1.72
CA ALA A 52 -4.21 -2.41 2.34
C ALA A 52 -4.70 -1.00 2.02
N HIS A 53 -3.86 0.02 2.20
CA HIS A 53 -4.27 1.40 2.06
C HIS A 53 -4.55 1.81 0.61
N ILE A 54 -3.67 1.48 -0.34
CA ILE A 54 -3.87 1.88 -1.74
C ILE A 54 -4.88 0.97 -2.43
N ASN A 55 -4.78 -0.36 -2.31
CA ASN A 55 -5.63 -1.24 -3.11
C ASN A 55 -7.07 -1.33 -2.57
N LEU A 56 -7.27 -1.23 -1.25
CA LEU A 56 -8.60 -1.31 -0.63
C LEU A 56 -9.16 0.08 -0.34
N ASP A 57 -8.48 0.87 0.49
CA ASP A 57 -9.08 2.09 1.04
C ASP A 57 -9.28 3.19 0.00
N LEU A 58 -8.33 3.38 -0.91
CA LEU A 58 -8.41 4.43 -1.92
C LEU A 58 -9.63 4.25 -2.85
N GLY A 59 -9.91 3.01 -3.25
CA GLY A 59 -11.06 2.70 -4.09
C GLY A 59 -12.40 2.95 -3.38
N ILE A 60 -12.49 2.55 -2.11
CA ILE A 60 -13.66 2.79 -1.27
C ILE A 60 -13.87 4.29 -1.04
N ALA A 61 -12.80 5.01 -0.68
CA ALA A 61 -12.86 6.44 -0.43
C ALA A 61 -13.29 7.24 -1.67
N ALA A 62 -12.81 6.85 -2.86
CA ALA A 62 -13.23 7.45 -4.13
C ALA A 62 -14.73 7.22 -4.40
N ALA A 63 -15.22 5.99 -4.23
CA ALA A 63 -16.63 5.65 -4.41
C ALA A 63 -17.56 6.31 -3.35
N GLU A 64 -17.07 6.55 -2.14
CA GLU A 64 -17.82 7.28 -1.10
C GLU A 64 -17.83 8.80 -1.34
N THR A 65 -16.79 9.31 -1.98
CA THR A 65 -16.68 10.72 -2.35
C THR A 65 -17.68 11.08 -3.45
N ALA A 66 -17.74 10.28 -4.51
CA ALA A 66 -18.57 10.51 -5.69
C ALA A 66 -19.24 9.19 -6.15
N LYS A 67 -20.57 9.20 -6.27
CA LYS A 67 -21.39 8.01 -6.54
C LYS A 67 -21.97 8.02 -7.94
N GLY A 68 -22.32 6.85 -8.46
CA GLY A 68 -22.90 6.70 -9.79
C GLY A 68 -21.99 7.31 -10.85
N SER A 69 -22.58 8.14 -11.72
CA SER A 69 -21.87 8.86 -12.78
C SER A 69 -20.89 9.91 -12.27
N ASP A 70 -21.10 10.45 -11.05
CA ASP A 70 -20.27 11.53 -10.51
C ASP A 70 -18.83 11.08 -10.26
N ILE A 71 -18.58 9.77 -10.14
CA ILE A 71 -17.23 9.23 -10.03
C ILE A 71 -16.34 9.72 -11.19
N GLN A 72 -16.90 9.89 -12.38
CA GLN A 72 -16.14 10.33 -13.55
C GLN A 72 -15.62 11.77 -13.40
N LEU A 73 -16.30 12.61 -12.59
CA LEU A 73 -15.88 13.99 -12.34
C LEU A 73 -14.54 14.06 -11.61
N ILE A 74 -14.21 13.06 -10.79
CA ILE A 74 -12.96 13.03 -10.02
C ILE A 74 -11.83 12.23 -10.71
N GLN A 75 -12.09 11.59 -11.86
CA GLN A 75 -11.12 10.72 -12.53
C GLN A 75 -9.84 11.46 -12.92
N LYS A 76 -10.00 12.66 -13.49
CA LYS A 76 -8.87 13.46 -13.95
C LYS A 76 -7.93 13.78 -12.80
N ASP A 77 -8.47 14.25 -11.67
CA ASP A 77 -7.70 14.60 -10.49
C ASP A 77 -7.10 13.34 -9.81
N PHE A 78 -7.87 12.25 -9.76
CA PHE A 78 -7.41 10.97 -9.27
C PHE A 78 -6.16 10.48 -10.02
N ASN A 79 -6.17 10.58 -11.36
CA ASN A 79 -5.06 10.17 -12.21
C ASN A 79 -3.87 11.13 -12.14
N LEU A 80 -4.11 12.44 -11.96
CA LEU A 80 -3.04 13.43 -11.84
C LEU A 80 -2.14 13.14 -10.63
N ILE A 81 -2.73 12.68 -9.51
CA ILE A 81 -1.99 12.29 -8.31
C ILE A 81 -1.01 11.14 -8.59
N ASN A 82 -1.30 10.23 -9.54
CA ASN A 82 -0.36 9.16 -9.91
C ASN A 82 0.98 9.73 -10.37
N ASN A 83 0.96 10.82 -11.12
CA ASN A 83 2.16 11.47 -11.64
C ASN A 83 2.95 12.14 -10.50
N ILE A 84 2.25 12.74 -9.53
CA ILE A 84 2.88 13.38 -8.36
C ILE A 84 3.54 12.32 -7.46
N ILE A 85 2.82 11.25 -7.13
CA ILE A 85 3.36 10.13 -6.34
C ILE A 85 4.56 9.51 -7.07
N GLY A 86 4.48 9.40 -8.40
CA GLY A 86 5.58 8.95 -9.26
C GLY A 86 6.89 9.72 -9.07
N CYS A 87 6.84 10.99 -8.66
CA CYS A 87 8.01 11.81 -8.35
C CYS A 87 8.55 11.58 -6.93
N LEU A 88 7.68 11.26 -5.96
CA LEU A 88 8.04 11.01 -4.56
C LEU A 88 8.67 9.61 -4.36
N ILE A 89 8.37 8.67 -5.25
CA ILE A 89 8.96 7.31 -5.24
C ILE A 89 10.49 7.34 -5.22
N ASN A 90 11.10 8.30 -5.92
CA ASN A 90 12.54 8.43 -6.00
C ASN A 90 13.18 8.80 -4.65
N ILE A 91 12.41 9.41 -3.74
CA ILE A 91 12.83 9.74 -2.39
C ILE A 91 12.76 8.47 -1.54
N ILE A 92 11.59 7.81 -1.49
CA ILE A 92 11.38 6.55 -0.75
C ILE A 92 12.41 5.47 -1.16
N GLN A 93 12.73 5.37 -2.45
CA GLN A 93 13.73 4.42 -2.93
C GLN A 93 15.13 4.73 -2.39
N LYS A 94 15.50 6.01 -2.30
CA LYS A 94 16.81 6.42 -1.74
C LYS A 94 16.87 6.11 -0.26
N ASP A 95 15.83 6.45 0.50
CA ASP A 95 15.75 6.19 1.95
C ASP A 95 15.90 4.69 2.23
N LEU A 96 15.22 3.87 1.43
CA LEU A 96 15.32 2.43 1.47
C LEU A 96 16.75 1.93 1.18
N GLU A 97 17.44 2.49 0.19
CA GLU A 97 18.87 2.18 -0.09
C GLU A 97 19.81 2.58 1.06
N GLU A 98 19.42 3.55 1.89
CA GLU A 98 20.20 3.96 3.06
C GLU A 98 20.03 3.00 4.24
N ILE A 99 18.81 2.48 4.45
CA ILE A 99 18.44 1.57 5.54
C ILE A 99 19.17 0.22 5.44
N CYS A 100 19.44 -0.30 4.23
CA CYS A 100 19.91 -1.68 4.05
C CYS A 100 21.17 -1.77 3.16
N ALA A 101 22.27 -2.30 3.71
CA ALA A 101 23.53 -2.46 2.98
C ALA A 101 23.43 -3.37 1.72
N PRO A 102 22.69 -4.50 1.71
CA PRO A 102 22.36 -5.26 0.50
C PRO A 102 21.59 -4.46 -0.56
N MET A 103 20.74 -3.50 -0.17
CA MET A 103 20.09 -2.59 -1.12
C MET A 103 21.08 -1.56 -1.71
N LYS A 104 22.23 -1.34 -1.07
CA LYS A 104 23.36 -0.66 -1.72
C LYS A 104 24.01 -1.52 -2.81
N LEU A 105 23.96 -2.86 -2.74
CA LEU A 105 24.40 -3.74 -3.85
C LEU A 105 23.43 -3.70 -5.03
N LEU A 106 22.14 -3.40 -4.78
CA LEU A 106 21.22 -3.05 -5.86
C LEU A 106 21.71 -1.81 -6.63
N LYS A 107 22.63 -0.96 -6.14
CA LYS A 107 23.24 0.13 -6.95
C LYS A 107 23.88 -0.35 -8.26
N TYR A 108 24.24 -1.63 -8.37
CA TYR A 108 24.74 -2.20 -9.64
C TYR A 108 23.63 -2.52 -10.65
N VAL A 109 22.36 -2.52 -10.22
CA VAL A 109 21.19 -2.51 -11.11
C VAL A 109 20.91 -1.08 -11.50
N ASP A 110 20.72 -0.84 -12.81
CA ASP A 110 20.42 0.48 -13.35
C ASP A 110 19.26 1.15 -12.60
N ASN A 111 19.49 2.38 -12.12
CA ASN A 111 18.52 3.13 -11.33
C ASN A 111 17.21 3.33 -12.11
N LYS A 112 17.28 3.46 -13.44
CA LYS A 112 16.08 3.56 -14.29
C LYS A 112 15.22 2.30 -14.21
N SER A 113 15.84 1.12 -14.10
CA SER A 113 15.12 -0.15 -14.00
C SER A 113 14.39 -0.27 -12.66
N LYS A 114 15.01 0.15 -11.55
CA LYS A 114 14.37 0.12 -10.22
C LYS A 114 13.20 1.10 -10.13
N GLU A 115 13.43 2.34 -10.56
CA GLU A 115 12.41 3.39 -10.59
C GLU A 115 11.22 2.95 -11.44
N SER A 116 11.49 2.31 -12.58
CA SER A 116 10.46 1.76 -13.47
C SER A 116 9.60 0.70 -12.78
N VAL A 117 10.18 -0.21 -12.00
CA VAL A 117 9.43 -1.27 -11.30
C VAL A 117 8.57 -0.71 -10.17
N VAL A 118 9.11 0.20 -9.35
CA VAL A 118 8.35 0.80 -8.23
C VAL A 118 7.22 1.69 -8.78
N ARG A 119 7.52 2.51 -9.80
CA ARG A 119 6.50 3.31 -10.49
C ARG A 119 5.41 2.44 -11.12
N PHE A 120 5.79 1.38 -11.82
CA PHE A 120 4.83 0.41 -12.36
C PHE A 120 3.93 -0.18 -11.27
N SER A 121 4.50 -0.55 -10.13
CA SER A 121 3.76 -1.18 -9.03
C SER A 121 2.72 -0.23 -8.42
N ILE A 122 3.08 1.03 -8.17
CA ILE A 122 2.14 2.04 -7.67
C ILE A 122 1.10 2.41 -8.72
N THR A 123 1.48 2.55 -9.99
CA THR A 123 0.51 2.78 -11.07
C THR A 123 -0.50 1.64 -11.17
N ALA A 124 -0.04 0.39 -11.11
CA ALA A 124 -0.92 -0.78 -11.12
C ALA A 124 -1.87 -0.81 -9.92
N ALA A 125 -1.37 -0.52 -8.72
CA ALA A 125 -2.18 -0.40 -7.50
C ALA A 125 -3.27 0.67 -7.64
N ARG A 126 -2.91 1.86 -8.12
CA ARG A 126 -3.86 2.97 -8.29
C ARG A 126 -4.87 2.74 -9.41
N ASN A 127 -4.47 2.09 -10.50
CA ASN A 127 -5.40 1.67 -11.55
C ASN A 127 -6.41 0.64 -11.01
N THR A 128 -5.95 -0.28 -10.17
CA THR A 128 -6.82 -1.25 -9.49
C THR A 128 -7.79 -0.55 -8.53
N ALA A 129 -7.29 0.41 -7.72
CA ALA A 129 -8.12 1.23 -6.84
C ALA A 129 -9.18 2.02 -7.62
N TRP A 130 -8.83 2.56 -8.79
CA TRP A 130 -9.78 3.24 -9.67
C TRP A 130 -10.86 2.29 -10.20
N ALA A 131 -10.47 1.12 -10.70
CA ALA A 131 -11.42 0.10 -11.16
C ALA A 131 -12.38 -0.32 -10.05
N ASN A 132 -11.86 -0.50 -8.82
CA ASN A 132 -12.66 -0.80 -7.63
C ASN A 132 -13.61 0.34 -7.29
N ALA A 133 -13.16 1.60 -7.39
CA ALA A 133 -13.99 2.78 -7.15
C ALA A 133 -15.17 2.88 -8.12
N VAL A 134 -14.93 2.66 -9.41
CA VAL A 134 -15.97 2.66 -10.44
C VAL A 134 -16.95 1.51 -10.21
N GLY A 135 -16.46 0.31 -9.86
CA GLY A 135 -17.31 -0.82 -9.51
C GLY A 135 -18.20 -0.52 -8.30
N LEU A 136 -17.61 0.05 -7.24
CA LEU A 136 -18.34 0.43 -6.03
C LEU A 136 -19.34 1.57 -6.27
N SER A 137 -19.01 2.57 -7.08
CA SER A 137 -19.82 3.78 -7.23
C SER A 137 -21.22 3.50 -7.80
N VAL A 138 -21.37 2.43 -8.59
CA VAL A 138 -22.63 2.05 -9.23
C VAL A 138 -23.42 1.00 -8.44
N LEU A 139 -22.84 0.42 -7.37
CA LEU A 139 -23.51 -0.59 -6.56
C LEU A 139 -24.59 0.01 -5.66
N GLN A 140 -25.65 -0.77 -5.45
CA GLN A 140 -26.65 -0.47 -4.44
C GLN A 140 -26.06 -0.63 -3.03
N LYS A 141 -26.53 0.18 -2.07
CA LYS A 141 -25.98 0.24 -0.70
C LYS A 141 -26.01 -1.09 0.05
N ASN A 142 -26.97 -1.96 -0.23
CA ASN A 142 -27.06 -3.30 0.37
C ASN A 142 -25.96 -4.26 -0.12
N MET A 143 -25.44 -4.05 -1.33
CA MET A 143 -24.37 -4.88 -1.92
C MET A 143 -22.96 -4.41 -1.55
N TYR A 144 -22.83 -3.20 -1.02
CA TYR A 144 -21.55 -2.58 -0.65
C TYR A 144 -20.69 -3.45 0.29
N PRO A 145 -21.20 -3.95 1.44
CA PRO A 145 -20.38 -4.72 2.36
C PRO A 145 -19.87 -6.03 1.76
N GLY A 146 -20.70 -6.72 0.98
CA GLY A 146 -20.31 -7.96 0.31
C GLY A 146 -19.23 -7.75 -0.75
N TYR A 147 -19.33 -6.67 -1.53
CA TYR A 147 -18.33 -6.32 -2.53
C TYR A 147 -17.01 -5.87 -1.90
N ILE A 148 -17.06 -5.06 -0.84
CA ILE A 148 -15.85 -4.67 -0.08
C ILE A 148 -15.16 -5.91 0.48
N LYS A 149 -15.90 -6.86 1.04
CA LYS A 149 -15.34 -8.12 1.52
C LYS A 149 -14.68 -8.93 0.39
N TYR A 150 -15.32 -9.03 -0.76
CA TYR A 150 -14.73 -9.68 -1.93
C TYR A 150 -13.41 -9.03 -2.38
N LEU A 151 -13.35 -7.70 -2.41
CA LEU A 151 -12.12 -6.97 -2.72
C LEU A 151 -11.04 -7.20 -1.67
N ASP A 152 -11.42 -7.13 -0.40
CA ASP A 152 -10.54 -7.39 0.75
C ASP A 152 -9.91 -8.78 0.69
N ASP A 153 -10.70 -9.82 0.39
CA ASP A 153 -10.20 -11.19 0.22
C ASP A 153 -9.13 -11.26 -0.90
N LYS A 154 -9.35 -10.58 -2.04
CA LYS A 154 -8.37 -10.53 -3.13
C LYS A 154 -7.09 -9.79 -2.74
N ILE A 155 -7.22 -8.69 -2.01
CA ILE A 155 -6.08 -7.88 -1.55
C ILE A 155 -5.32 -8.62 -0.46
N ASN A 156 -6.01 -9.42 0.36
CA ASN A 156 -5.41 -10.29 1.36
C ASN A 156 -4.57 -11.41 0.73
N LEU A 157 -4.93 -11.90 -0.47
CA LEU A 157 -4.06 -12.83 -1.22
C LEU A 157 -2.75 -12.17 -1.67
N VAL A 158 -2.75 -10.87 -1.96
CA VAL A 158 -1.51 -10.14 -2.24
C VAL A 158 -0.68 -10.02 -0.97
N ALA A 159 -1.32 -9.73 0.16
CA ALA A 159 -0.67 -9.69 1.47
C ALA A 159 0.00 -11.02 1.83
N SER A 160 -0.67 -12.16 1.60
CA SER A 160 -0.08 -13.47 1.88
C SER A 160 1.15 -13.76 1.02
N ASN A 161 1.17 -13.31 -0.24
CA ASN A 161 2.34 -13.41 -1.13
C ASN A 161 3.49 -12.47 -0.73
N ILE A 162 3.20 -11.32 -0.12
CA ILE A 162 4.23 -10.42 0.43
C ILE A 162 4.88 -11.03 1.67
N ILE A 163 4.08 -11.65 2.55
CA ILE A 163 4.56 -12.31 3.78
C ILE A 163 5.33 -13.60 3.43
N ASN A 164 4.78 -14.41 2.53
CA ASN A 164 5.31 -15.71 2.14
C ASN A 164 5.65 -15.73 0.64
N PRO A 165 6.71 -15.01 0.23
CA PRO A 165 7.10 -14.98 -1.17
C PRO A 165 7.77 -16.31 -1.56
N ASN A 166 7.99 -16.51 -2.87
CA ASN A 166 8.62 -17.73 -3.36
C ASN A 166 10.06 -17.90 -2.82
N PHE A 167 10.64 -19.08 -3.02
CA PHE A 167 11.93 -19.45 -2.41
C PHE A 167 13.06 -18.45 -2.69
N SER A 168 13.22 -18.00 -3.94
CA SER A 168 14.28 -17.06 -4.32
C SER A 168 14.09 -15.68 -3.70
N GLN A 169 12.85 -15.17 -3.70
CA GLN A 169 12.50 -13.92 -3.04
C GLN A 169 12.68 -14.00 -1.53
N SER A 170 12.29 -15.12 -0.91
CA SER A 170 12.49 -15.38 0.51
C SER A 170 13.96 -15.38 0.92
N LEU A 171 14.86 -15.89 0.06
CA LEU A 171 16.29 -15.87 0.30
C LEU A 171 16.84 -14.43 0.31
N ILE A 172 16.45 -13.62 -0.68
CA ILE A 172 16.79 -12.18 -0.75
C ILE A 172 16.22 -11.47 0.50
N LEU A 173 14.97 -11.77 0.84
CA LEU A 173 14.24 -11.46 2.07
C LEU A 173 15.13 -11.52 3.32
N ARG A 174 15.63 -12.73 3.54
CA ARG A 174 16.44 -13.07 4.71
C ARG A 174 17.78 -12.37 4.69
N THR A 175 18.43 -12.26 3.53
CA THR A 175 19.68 -11.52 3.41
C THR A 175 19.45 -10.06 3.78
N VAL A 176 18.46 -9.39 3.19
CA VAL A 176 18.11 -7.99 3.51
C VAL A 176 17.88 -7.83 5.01
N ARG A 177 17.09 -8.71 5.62
CA ARG A 177 16.75 -8.62 7.05
C ARG A 177 17.96 -8.68 7.99
N ILE A 178 19.03 -9.39 7.63
CA ILE A 178 20.25 -9.50 8.46
C ILE A 178 20.98 -8.15 8.54
N PHE A 179 20.90 -7.33 7.48
CA PHE A 179 21.63 -6.07 7.37
C PHE A 179 20.77 -4.83 7.67
N GLU A 180 19.46 -4.98 7.84
CA GLU A 180 18.59 -3.90 8.28
C GLU A 180 18.81 -3.59 9.78
N PRO A 181 18.82 -2.31 10.16
CA PRO A 181 18.71 -1.90 11.56
C PRO A 181 17.50 -2.55 12.23
N LYS A 182 17.66 -2.97 13.48
CA LYS A 182 16.56 -3.57 14.26
C LYS A 182 15.78 -2.53 15.07
N ASP A 183 16.38 -1.38 15.33
CA ASP A 183 15.74 -0.29 16.06
C ASP A 183 14.79 0.48 15.15
N ILE A 184 13.52 0.52 15.53
CA ILE A 184 12.48 1.22 14.77
C ILE A 184 12.76 2.73 14.76
N GLY A 185 13.29 3.29 15.85
CA GLY A 185 13.63 4.70 15.94
C GLY A 185 14.73 5.11 14.97
N GLU A 186 15.71 4.23 14.75
CA GLU A 186 16.78 4.39 13.76
C GLU A 186 16.21 4.30 12.33
N ILE A 187 15.37 3.30 12.03
CA ILE A 187 14.71 3.18 10.72
C ILE A 187 13.90 4.44 10.39
N ILE A 188 13.13 4.96 11.34
CA ILE A 188 12.30 6.15 11.14
C ILE A 188 13.14 7.39 10.82
N LYS A 189 14.38 7.49 11.32
CA LYS A 189 15.26 8.63 10.98
C LYS A 189 15.65 8.64 9.50
N PHE A 190 15.78 7.47 8.89
CA PHE A 190 16.07 7.36 7.46
C PHE A 190 14.86 7.65 6.56
N LEU A 191 13.63 7.65 7.11
CA LEU A 191 12.37 7.82 6.35
C LEU A 191 11.76 9.24 6.49
N LYS A 192 12.55 10.23 6.92
CA LYS A 192 12.05 11.54 7.38
C LYS A 192 12.18 12.70 6.39
N ASP A 193 12.76 12.47 5.21
CA ASP A 193 13.01 13.52 4.20
C ASP A 193 12.02 13.48 3.03
#